data_AF-A0A6V8PJL1-F1
#
_entry.id   AF-A0A6V8PJL1-F1
#
_cell.length_a   1.000
_cell.length_b   1.000
_cell.length_c   1.000
_cell.angle_alpha   90.00
_cell.angle_beta   90.00
_cell.angle_gamma   90.00
#
_symmetry.space_group_name_H-M   'P 1'
#
loop_
_entity.id
_entity.type
_entity.pdbx_description
1 polymer ?
#
loop_
_entity_poly.entity_id
_entity_poly.type
_entity_poly.pdbx_seq_one_letter_code
_entity_poly.pdbx_strand_id
1 'polypeptide(L)' 'MQRVKEERIKGGLSDLKPVEIRLVKGEVESGLWKQLVSTHHYLGYKRAWGRRLRYLVWVGDGAIGAIGWKSGALK' A
#
# COMPACT_ATOMS: atom_id res chain seq x y z
N MET A 1 -17.10 -4.53 -4.03
CA MET A 1 -15.71 -5.02 -4.08
C MET A 1 -15.01 -4.30 -5.22
N GLN A 2 -14.31 -3.19 -4.96
CA GLN A 2 -13.61 -2.46 -6.02
C GLN A 2 -12.38 -3.27 -6.44
N ARG A 3 -12.33 -3.62 -7.72
CA ARG A 3 -11.21 -4.36 -8.32
C ARG A 3 -10.03 -3.39 -8.40
N VAL A 4 -8.98 -3.67 -7.63
CA VAL A 4 -7.70 -2.98 -7.79
C VAL A 4 -7.24 -3.26 -9.22
N LYS A 5 -6.97 -2.22 -10.01
CA LYS A 5 -6.35 -2.38 -11.32
C LYS A 5 -4.92 -2.88 -11.13
N GLU A 6 -4.69 -4.16 -11.43
CA GLU A 6 -3.34 -4.77 -11.47
C GLU A 6 -2.62 -4.50 -12.80
N GLU A 7 -3.03 -3.47 -13.55
CA GLU A 7 -2.36 -3.10 -14.78
C GLU A 7 -1.02 -2.43 -14.47
N ARG A 8 0.06 -2.94 -15.10
CA ARG A 8 1.35 -2.27 -15.07
C ARG A 8 1.18 -0.86 -15.63
N ILE A 9 1.50 0.13 -14.82
CA ILE A 9 1.52 1.52 -15.24
C ILE A 9 2.71 1.70 -16.18
N LYS A 10 2.45 2.25 -17.37
CA LYS A 10 3.45 2.58 -18.38
C LYS A 10 3.39 4.10 -18.61
N GLY A 11 4.55 4.73 -18.72
CA GLY A 11 4.64 6.18 -18.91
C GLY A 11 5.92 6.75 -18.32
N GLY A 12 6.10 8.06 -18.46
CA GLY A 12 7.14 8.81 -17.78
C GLY A 12 6.77 9.05 -16.31
N LEU A 13 7.78 9.30 -15.46
CA LEU A 13 7.54 9.61 -14.05
C LEU A 13 6.71 10.90 -13.86
N SER A 14 6.78 11.82 -14.82
CA SER A 14 5.94 13.01 -14.91
C SER A 14 4.45 12.70 -14.90
N ASP A 15 4.07 11.54 -15.43
CA ASP A 15 2.67 11.16 -15.67
C ASP A 15 2.02 10.60 -14.39
N LEU A 16 2.81 10.34 -13.34
CA LEU A 16 2.32 9.86 -12.05
C LEU A 16 1.84 10.98 -11.12
N LYS A 17 1.87 12.24 -11.56
CA LYS A 17 1.49 13.38 -10.71
C LYS A 17 -0.01 13.70 -10.86
N PRO A 18 -0.70 14.05 -9.76
CA PRO A 18 -0.21 14.14 -8.39
C PRO A 18 -0.11 12.76 -7.70
N VAL A 19 0.92 12.59 -6.86
CA VAL A 19 1.07 11.42 -5.99
C VAL A 19 0.58 11.77 -4.59
N GLU A 20 -0.27 10.92 -4.03
CA GLU A 20 -0.82 11.12 -2.69
C GLU A 20 -0.51 9.95 -1.75
N ILE A 21 -0.08 10.26 -0.53
CA ILE A 21 0.13 9.26 0.52
C ILE A 21 -1.03 9.34 1.50
N ARG A 22 -1.88 8.32 1.51
CA ARG A 22 -3.10 8.29 2.33
C ARG A 22 -3.00 7.19 3.39
N LEU A 23 -3.42 7.51 4.61
CA LEU A 23 -3.52 6.53 5.69
C LEU A 23 -4.58 5.49 5.32
N VAL A 24 -4.25 4.21 5.48
CA VAL A 24 -5.18 3.10 5.22
C VAL A 24 -6.35 3.14 6.19
N LYS A 25 -7.56 3.21 5.65
CA LYS A 25 -8.83 3.23 6.39
C LYS A 25 -9.76 2.11 5.93
N GLY A 26 -10.47 1.53 6.89
CA GLY A 26 -11.46 0.48 6.62
C GLY A 26 -10.87 -0.83 6.11
N GLU A 27 -11.75 -1.74 5.71
CA GLU A 27 -11.39 -3.10 5.32
C GLU A 27 -10.83 -3.19 3.88
N VAL A 28 -11.41 -2.42 2.95
CA VAL A 28 -11.05 -2.44 1.52
C VAL A 28 -9.58 -2.03 1.32
N GLU A 29 -9.19 -0.86 1.82
CA GLU A 29 -7.80 -0.40 1.71
C GLU A 29 -6.85 -1.29 2.50
N SER A 30 -7.32 -1.86 3.63
CA SER A 30 -6.55 -2.82 4.41
C SER A 30 -6.28 -4.11 3.64
N GLY A 31 -7.23 -4.58 2.83
CA GLY A 31 -7.06 -5.71 1.92
C GLY A 31 -6.06 -5.40 0.80
N LEU A 32 -6.26 -4.27 0.11
CA LEU A 32 -5.36 -3.80 -0.94
C LEU A 32 -3.92 -3.64 -0.46
N TRP A 33 -3.71 -3.04 0.71
CA TRP A 33 -2.37 -2.91 1.30
C TRP A 33 -1.73 -4.28 1.55
N LYS A 34 -2.49 -5.26 2.05
CA LYS A 34 -1.97 -6.62 2.28
C LYS A 34 -1.60 -7.30 0.96
N GLN A 35 -2.43 -7.17 -0.07
CA GLN A 35 -2.16 -7.71 -1.40
C GLN A 35 -0.87 -7.12 -1.97
N LEU A 36 -0.73 -5.80 -1.97
CA LEU A 36 0.49 -5.13 -2.47
C LEU A 36 1.75 -5.62 -1.76
N VAL A 37 1.72 -5.67 -0.41
CA VAL A 37 2.85 -6.14 0.39
C VAL A 37 3.12 -7.62 0.16
N SER A 38 2.09 -8.46 0.07
CA SER A 38 2.26 -9.90 -0.17
C SER A 38 2.88 -10.20 -1.53
N THR A 39 2.53 -9.42 -2.55
CA THR A 39 2.98 -9.65 -3.93
C THR A 39 4.36 -9.03 -4.20
N HIS A 40 4.67 -7.87 -3.61
CA HIS A 40 5.86 -7.09 -4.01
C HIS A 40 6.93 -6.95 -2.92
N HIS A 41 6.59 -7.14 -1.65
CA HIS A 41 7.60 -7.08 -0.59
C HIS A 41 8.33 -8.43 -0.51
N TYR A 42 9.66 -8.42 -0.53
CA TYR A 42 10.48 -9.64 -0.56
C TYR A 42 10.28 -10.58 0.65
N LEU A 43 9.79 -10.07 1.78
CA LEU A 43 9.41 -10.89 2.95
C LEU A 43 7.95 -11.35 2.96
N GLY A 44 7.16 -10.93 1.98
CA GLY A 44 5.72 -11.10 1.93
C GLY A 44 4.98 -10.40 3.07
N TYR A 45 3.67 -10.62 3.13
CA TYR A 45 2.85 -10.13 4.23
C TYR A 45 2.88 -11.09 5.41
N LYS A 46 3.32 -10.60 6.58
CA LYS A 46 3.11 -11.27 7.87
C LYS A 46 2.20 -10.41 8.75
N ARG A 47 1.26 -11.04 9.44
CA ARG A 47 0.35 -10.34 10.35
C ARG A 47 1.15 -9.67 11.47
N ALA A 48 1.17 -8.34 11.46
CA ALA A 48 1.78 -7.54 12.52
C ALA A 48 0.77 -7.33 13.65
N TRP A 49 1.18 -7.66 14.87
CA TRP A 49 0.47 -7.37 16.11
C TRP A 49 0.96 -6.04 16.72
N GLY A 50 0.09 -5.35 17.45
CA GLY A 50 0.40 -4.07 18.11
C GLY A 50 0.19 -2.83 17.24
N ARG A 51 0.70 -1.68 17.71
CA ARG A 51 0.57 -0.39 17.03
C ARG A 51 1.35 -0.40 15.71
N ARG A 52 0.64 -0.06 14.64
CA ARG A 52 1.13 -0.05 13.27
C ARG A 52 0.51 1.08 12.48
N LEU A 53 1.28 1.66 11.57
CA LEU A 53 0.80 2.59 10.56
C LEU A 53 0.88 1.92 9.19
N ARG A 54 -0.13 2.16 8.36
CA ARG A 54 -0.20 1.64 7.00
C ARG A 54 -0.67 2.77 6.10
N TYR A 55 0.03 2.97 5.00
CA TYR A 55 -0.31 3.96 3.99
C TYR A 55 -0.35 3.30 2.61
N LEU A 56 -1.20 3.85 1.76
CA LEU A 56 -1.21 3.58 0.32
C LEU A 56 -0.75 4.83 -0.41
N VAL A 57 0.03 4.60 -1.47
CA VAL A 57 0.48 5.63 -2.40
C VAL A 57 -0.45 5.60 -3.61
N TRP A 58 -1.07 6.73 -3.93
CA TRP A 58 -2.10 6.84 -4.96
C TRP A 58 -1.67 7.75 -6.09
N VAL A 59 -2.12 7.41 -7.30
CA VAL A 59 -2.14 8.27 -8.49
C VAL A 59 -3.55 8.17 -9.06
N GLY A 60 -4.32 9.27 -8.96
CA GLY A 60 -5.77 9.20 -9.19
C GLY A 60 -6.42 8.14 -8.31
N ASP A 61 -7.14 7.21 -8.94
CA ASP A 61 -7.81 6.08 -8.27
C ASP A 61 -6.95 4.80 -8.23
N GLY A 62 -5.71 4.85 -8.71
CA GLY A 62 -4.79 3.72 -8.73
C GLY A 62 -3.80 3.74 -7.57
N ALA A 63 -3.83 2.71 -6.72
CA ALA A 63 -2.77 2.52 -5.72
C ALA A 63 -1.51 1.95 -6.38
N ILE A 64 -0.41 2.67 -6.26
CA ILE A 64 0.88 2.34 -6.89
C ILE A 64 1.92 1.83 -5.89
N GLY A 65 1.62 1.87 -4.59
CA GLY A 65 2.56 1.47 -3.56
C GLY A 65 1.92 1.34 -2.18
N ALA A 66 2.64 0.66 -1.29
CA ALA A 66 2.24 0.42 0.08
C ALA A 66 3.41 0.71 1.03
N ILE A 67 3.16 1.47 2.09
CA ILE A 67 4.15 1.78 3.13
C ILE A 67 3.63 1.26 4.47
N GLY A 68 4.50 0.62 5.24
CA GLY A 68 4.18 0.10 6.56
C GLY A 68 5.20 0.51 7.59
N TRP A 69 4.73 0.91 8.77
CA TRP A 69 5.57 1.09 9.95
C TRP A 69 5.02 0.25 11.09
N LYS A 70 5.88 -0.52 11.73
CA LYS A 70 5.59 -1.23 12.98
C LYS A 70 6.45 -0.59 14.07
N SER A 71 5.85 -0.32 15.23
CA SER A 71 6.64 0.09 16.39
C SER A 71 7.76 -0.93 16.67
N GLY A 72 8.96 -0.42 16.96
CA GLY A 72 10.03 -1.26 17.46
C GLY A 72 9.58 -1.90 18.77
N ALA A 73 9.84 -3.19 18.95
CA ALA A 73 9.73 -3.79 20.26
C ALA A 73 10.99 -3.39 21.03
N LEU A 74 10.83 -2.64 22.12
CA LEU A 74 11.92 -2.48 23.09
C LEU A 74 12.17 -3.89 23.65
N LYS A 75 13.42 -4.33 23.58
CA LYS A 75 13.86 -5.62 24.12
C LYS A 75 14.40 -5.41 25.52
#